data_AF-A0AA90VMB3-F1
#
_entry.id   AF-A0AA90VMB3-F1
#
_cell.length_a   1.000
_cell.length_b   1.000
_cell.length_c   1.000
_cell.angle_alpha   90.00
_cell.angle_beta   90.00
_cell.angle_gamma   90.00
#
_symmetry.space_group_name_H-M   'P 1'
#
loop_
_entity.id
_entity.type
_entity.pdbx_description
1 polymer ?
#
loop_
_entity_poly.entity_id
_entity_poly.type
_entity_poly.pdbx_seq_one_letter_code
_entity_poly.pdbx_strand_id
1 'polypeptide(L)'
;MKYRKSLLSGAICTGLLVLSACGTPKQIAYFQDFNQNPDTLVNLKSAVITAKPTDKLYIGVKSKDPQITQLFNLTGTATSYSTSTIAKDAYYYTVDSKGNIDF
;
A
#
# COMPACT_ATOMS: atom_id res chain seq x y z
N MET A 1 15.22 50.93 43.78
CA MET A 1 14.20 50.63 42.72
C MET A 1 14.77 50.20 41.35
N LYS A 2 16.04 50.46 41.02
CA LYS A 2 16.63 50.12 39.69
C LYS A 2 16.71 48.61 39.38
N TYR A 3 17.09 47.79 40.36
CA TYR A 3 17.29 46.34 40.16
C TYR A 3 15.99 45.53 39.99
N ARG A 4 14.89 45.96 40.62
CA ARG A 4 13.57 45.30 40.49
C ARG A 4 13.00 45.45 39.08
N LYS A 5 13.23 46.58 38.40
CA LYS A 5 12.84 46.81 37.01
C LYS A 5 13.68 45.99 36.03
N SER A 6 14.98 45.80 36.33
CA SER A 6 15.89 44.96 35.54
C SER A 6 15.56 43.47 35.65
N LEU A 7 15.27 42.98 36.87
CA LEU A 7 14.82 41.60 37.12
C LEU A 7 13.46 41.30 36.46
N LEU A 8 12.53 42.26 36.49
CA LEU A 8 11.24 42.12 35.81
C LEU A 8 11.40 42.07 34.28
N SER A 9 12.31 42.88 33.73
CA SER A 9 12.63 42.87 32.28
C SER A 9 13.27 41.56 31.84
N GLY A 10 14.17 40.99 32.65
CA GLY A 10 14.76 39.68 32.37
C GLY A 10 13.73 38.55 32.35
N ALA A 11 12.81 38.54 33.32
CA ALA A 11 11.75 37.54 33.40
C ALA A 11 10.77 37.60 32.20
N ILE A 12 10.48 38.81 31.70
CA ILE A 12 9.62 39.01 30.52
C ILE A 12 10.31 38.49 29.26
N CYS A 13 11.61 38.75 29.08
CA CYS A 13 12.37 38.25 27.94
C CYS A 13 12.44 36.72 27.91
N THR A 14 12.67 36.09 29.07
CA THR A 14 12.69 34.62 29.16
C THR A 14 11.32 34.02 28.88
N GLY A 15 10.24 34.65 29.34
CA GLY A 15 8.87 34.24 29.02
C GLY A 15 8.58 34.24 27.52
N LEU A 16 8.94 35.33 26.82
CA LEU A 16 8.70 35.46 25.38
C LEU A 16 9.43 34.40 24.53
N LEU A 17 10.62 33.96 24.96
CA LEU A 17 11.38 32.92 24.26
C LEU A 17 10.76 31.52 24.41
N VAL A 18 10.08 31.24 25.51
CA VAL A 18 9.43 29.93 25.72
C VAL A 18 8.15 29.81 24.88
N LEU A 19 7.44 30.92 24.62
CA LEU A 19 6.23 30.91 23.78
C LEU A 19 6.53 30.67 22.29
N SER A 20 7.72 31.03 21.78
CA SER A 20 8.08 30.81 20.37
C SER A 20 8.57 29.37 20.08
N ALA A 21 8.92 28.60 21.11
CA ALA A 21 9.38 27.21 20.98
C ALA A 21 8.22 26.19 20.93
N CYS A 22 6.99 26.58 21.29
CA CYS A 22 5.79 25.73 21.21
C CYS A 22 5.08 25.88 19.85
N GLY A 23 5.83 25.72 18.76
CA GLY A 23 5.29 25.68 17.40
C GLY A 23 5.57 24.32 16.80
N THR A 24 4.55 23.54 16.49
CA THR A 24 4.70 22.30 15.73
C THR A 24 5.38 22.62 14.39
N PRO A 25 6.41 21.86 13.97
CA PRO A 25 7.06 22.09 12.68
C PRO A 25 6.02 21.96 11.57
N LYS A 26 5.75 23.07 10.87
CA LYS A 26 4.78 23.11 9.75
C LYS A 26 5.24 22.29 8.54
N GLN A 27 6.52 21.99 8.45
CA GLN A 27 7.07 21.08 7.45
C GLN A 27 7.45 19.75 8.09
N ILE A 28 6.55 18.78 7.95
CA ILE A 28 6.82 17.38 8.23
C ILE A 28 7.73 16.89 7.10
N ALA A 29 9.05 16.94 7.32
CA ALA A 29 10.08 16.54 6.35
C ALA A 29 10.21 15.01 6.18
N TYR A 30 9.16 14.24 6.49
CA TYR A 30 9.19 12.78 6.40
C TYR A 30 9.21 12.25 4.96
N PHE A 31 9.09 13.12 3.95
CA PHE A 31 9.21 12.76 2.55
C PHE A 31 10.36 13.55 1.92
N GLN A 32 11.57 13.01 2.05
CA GLN A 32 12.81 13.64 1.59
C GLN A 32 13.02 13.60 0.06
N ASP A 33 12.21 12.85 -0.69
CA ASP A 33 12.61 12.42 -2.05
C ASP A 33 11.59 12.63 -3.18
N PHE A 34 10.59 13.50 -3.05
CA PHE A 34 9.67 13.74 -4.18
C PHE A 34 10.37 14.34 -5.42
N ASN A 35 11.45 15.11 -5.23
CA ASN A 35 12.18 15.76 -6.32
C ASN A 35 13.36 14.93 -6.85
N GLN A 36 13.86 13.97 -6.07
CA GLN A 36 15.03 13.15 -6.43
C GLN A 36 14.64 11.78 -6.98
N ASN A 37 13.40 11.33 -6.74
CA ASN A 37 12.86 10.10 -7.31
C ASN A 37 11.46 10.36 -7.90
N PRO A 38 11.34 10.89 -9.12
CA PRO A 38 10.05 11.02 -9.80
C PRO A 38 9.31 9.68 -9.97
N ASP A 39 10.02 8.55 -9.84
CA ASP A 39 9.47 7.19 -9.88
C ASP A 39 8.74 6.79 -8.57
N THR A 40 8.93 7.51 -7.47
CA THR A 40 8.18 7.28 -6.21
C THR A 40 6.76 7.86 -6.27
N LEU A 41 6.52 8.82 -7.17
CA LEU A 41 5.19 9.02 -7.71
C LEU A 41 4.94 7.88 -8.69
N VAL A 42 4.75 6.67 -8.15
CA VAL A 42 4.24 5.55 -8.92
C VAL A 42 2.98 6.09 -9.55
N ASN A 43 3.08 6.36 -10.84
CA ASN A 43 1.97 6.73 -11.65
C ASN A 43 1.08 5.50 -11.59
N LEU A 44 0.13 5.48 -10.66
CA LEU A 44 -0.99 4.56 -10.60
C LEU A 44 -1.90 4.84 -11.80
N LYS A 45 -1.33 5.12 -12.99
CA LYS A 45 -1.89 4.69 -14.26
C LYS A 45 -2.23 3.24 -14.00
N SER A 46 -3.52 3.02 -13.77
CA SER A 46 -4.14 1.71 -13.71
C SER A 46 -3.57 0.95 -14.91
N ALA A 47 -2.58 0.11 -14.65
CA ALA A 47 -1.92 -0.63 -15.70
C ALA A 47 -2.98 -1.62 -16.13
N VAL A 48 -3.53 -1.42 -17.33
CA VAL A 48 -4.51 -2.34 -17.87
C VAL A 48 -3.78 -3.65 -18.13
N ILE A 49 -4.00 -4.63 -17.26
CA ILE A 49 -3.46 -5.97 -17.43
C ILE A 49 -4.22 -6.59 -18.60
N THR A 50 -3.51 -6.90 -19.67
CA THR A 50 -4.07 -7.49 -20.89
C THR A 50 -3.50 -8.89 -21.06
N ALA A 51 -4.35 -9.90 -20.92
CA ALA A 51 -3.97 -11.28 -21.18
C ALA A 51 -3.75 -11.50 -22.68
N LYS A 52 -2.76 -12.33 -23.02
CA LYS A 52 -2.39 -12.68 -24.40
C LYS A 52 -2.53 -14.18 -24.62
N PRO A 53 -2.69 -14.62 -25.88
CA PRO A 53 -2.60 -16.05 -26.21
C PRO A 53 -1.37 -16.69 -25.58
N THR A 54 -1.53 -17.92 -25.09
CA THR A 54 -0.54 -18.73 -24.35
C THR A 54 -0.29 -18.33 -22.90
N ASP A 55 -0.84 -17.21 -22.42
CA ASP A 55 -0.78 -16.85 -21.00
C ASP A 55 -1.50 -17.90 -20.14
N LYS A 56 -1.03 -18.06 -18.90
CA LYS A 56 -1.63 -18.95 -17.90
C LYS A 56 -2.31 -18.13 -16.81
N LEU A 57 -3.61 -18.33 -16.65
CA LEU A 57 -4.43 -17.62 -15.67
C LEU A 57 -4.86 -18.59 -14.57
N TYR A 58 -4.66 -18.18 -13.31
CA TYR A 58 -5.27 -18.83 -12.16
C TYR A 58 -6.59 -18.13 -11.84
N ILE A 59 -7.67 -18.91 -11.68
CA ILE A 59 -8.99 -18.39 -11.31
C ILE A 59 -9.45 -19.09 -10.04
N GLY A 60 -9.64 -18.32 -8.98
CA GLY A 60 -10.20 -18.79 -7.72
C GLY A 60 -11.61 -18.24 -7.50
N VAL A 61 -12.60 -19.12 -7.45
CA VAL A 61 -13.99 -18.82 -7.14
C VAL A 61 -14.21 -19.00 -5.63
N LYS A 62 -14.97 -18.12 -4.98
CA LYS A 62 -15.29 -18.25 -3.55
C LYS A 62 -16.78 -18.10 -3.32
N SER A 63 -17.38 -19.04 -2.61
CA SER A 63 -18.78 -19.01 -2.21
C SER A 63 -18.92 -19.17 -0.69
N LYS A 64 -20.09 -18.79 -0.16
CA LYS A 64 -20.46 -19.10 1.23
C LYS A 64 -20.64 -20.60 1.43
N ASP A 65 -21.12 -21.30 0.40
CA ASP A 65 -21.24 -22.74 0.39
C ASP A 65 -19.91 -23.37 -0.05
N PRO A 66 -19.25 -24.18 0.80
CA PRO A 66 -18.02 -24.88 0.44
C PRO A 66 -18.18 -25.83 -0.73
N GLN A 67 -19.35 -26.48 -0.90
CA GLN A 67 -19.59 -27.41 -1.99
C GLN A 67 -19.61 -26.68 -3.33
N ILE A 68 -20.24 -25.51 -3.38
CA ILE A 68 -20.22 -24.64 -4.57
C ILE A 68 -18.78 -24.19 -4.87
N THR A 69 -18.03 -23.77 -3.83
CA THR A 69 -16.62 -23.39 -4.00
C THR A 69 -15.79 -24.53 -4.58
N GLN A 70 -16.03 -25.77 -4.17
CA GLN A 70 -15.31 -26.94 -4.66
C GLN A 70 -15.64 -27.29 -6.12
N LEU A 71 -16.90 -27.11 -6.54
CA LEU A 71 -17.33 -27.40 -7.92
C LEU A 71 -16.68 -26.49 -8.96
N PHE A 72 -16.35 -25.25 -8.59
CA PHE A 72 -15.86 -24.23 -9.53
C PHE A 72 -14.35 -23.95 -9.44
N ASN A 73 -13.64 -24.58 -8.50
CA ASN A 73 -12.20 -24.42 -8.39
C ASN A 73 -11.50 -25.69 -8.86
N LEU A 74 -10.49 -25.52 -9.72
CA LEU A 74 -9.57 -26.59 -10.03
C LEU A 74 -8.64 -26.82 -8.83
N THR A 75 -9.03 -27.71 -7.93
CA THR A 75 -8.21 -28.06 -6.77
C THR A 75 -7.07 -28.98 -7.22
N GLY A 76 -5.84 -28.47 -7.26
CA GLY A 76 -4.67 -29.32 -6.98
C GLY A 76 -4.78 -29.85 -5.55
N THR A 77 -4.03 -30.87 -5.17
CA THR A 77 -4.05 -31.53 -3.84
C THR A 77 -3.57 -30.62 -2.68
N ALA A 78 -3.90 -29.33 -2.68
CA ALA A 78 -3.51 -28.35 -1.69
C ALA A 78 -4.73 -27.87 -0.91
N THR A 79 -5.00 -28.52 0.22
CA THR A 79 -5.99 -28.17 1.24
C THR A 79 -5.63 -26.91 2.06
N SER A 80 -4.71 -26.07 1.58
CA SER A 80 -4.16 -24.95 2.35
C SER A 80 -4.48 -23.62 1.68
N TYR A 81 -5.53 -22.96 2.17
CA TYR A 81 -5.93 -21.60 1.81
C TYR A 81 -4.91 -20.56 2.31
N SER A 82 -3.73 -20.52 1.69
CA SER A 82 -2.77 -19.42 1.83
C SER A 82 -2.52 -18.83 0.45
N THR A 83 -2.87 -17.55 0.27
CA THR A 83 -2.74 -16.80 -1.00
C THR A 83 -1.34 -16.86 -1.61
N SER A 84 -0.31 -17.04 -0.79
CA SER A 84 1.09 -17.13 -1.25
C SER A 84 1.50 -18.50 -1.77
N THR A 85 0.75 -19.57 -1.47
CA THR A 85 1.11 -20.96 -1.81
C THR A 85 0.28 -21.52 -2.96
N ILE A 86 -0.89 -20.91 -3.24
CA ILE A 86 -1.82 -21.31 -4.31
C ILE A 86 -1.14 -21.31 -5.70
N ALA A 87 -0.22 -20.38 -5.97
CA ALA A 87 0.40 -20.28 -7.29
C ALA A 87 1.36 -21.44 -7.64
N LYS A 88 1.81 -22.27 -6.69
CA LYS A 88 2.73 -23.36 -7.04
C LYS A 88 2.03 -24.64 -7.49
N ASP A 89 0.86 -24.93 -6.94
CA ASP A 89 0.15 -26.20 -7.16
C ASP A 89 -1.26 -26.03 -7.73
N ALA A 90 -1.66 -24.79 -8.09
CA ALA A 90 -2.92 -24.56 -8.76
C ALA A 90 -2.89 -24.98 -10.22
N TYR A 91 -4.02 -25.48 -10.71
CA TYR A 91 -4.25 -25.61 -12.14
C TYR A 91 -4.48 -24.24 -12.77
N TYR A 92 -4.05 -24.13 -14.02
CA TYR A 92 -4.07 -22.91 -14.80
C TYR A 92 -4.88 -23.09 -16.07
N TYR A 93 -5.63 -22.07 -16.44
CA TYR A 93 -6.27 -21.95 -17.74
C TYR A 93 -5.30 -21.29 -18.72
N THR A 94 -5.11 -21.89 -19.89
CA THR A 94 -4.30 -21.30 -20.95
C THR A 94 -5.19 -20.52 -21.91
N VAL A 95 -4.82 -19.27 -22.18
CA VAL A 95 -5.52 -18.42 -23.15
C VAL A 95 -5.25 -18.95 -24.56
N ASP A 96 -6.29 -19.25 -25.31
CA ASP A 96 -6.20 -19.77 -26.68
C ASP A 96 -5.83 -18.66 -27.70
N SER A 97 -5.67 -19.04 -28.97
CA SER A 97 -5.33 -18.11 -30.05
C SER A 97 -6.41 -17.06 -30.35
N LYS A 98 -7.64 -17.26 -29.87
CA LYS A 98 -8.77 -16.35 -29.99
C LYS A 98 -8.97 -15.49 -28.74
N GLY A 99 -8.16 -15.68 -27.70
CA GLY A 99 -8.26 -14.95 -26.44
C GLY A 99 -9.24 -15.56 -25.42
N ASN A 100 -9.72 -16.78 -25.65
CA ASN A 100 -10.64 -17.47 -24.73
C ASN A 100 -9.89 -18.42 -23.78
N ILE A 101 -10.56 -18.79 -22.69
CA ILE A 101 -10.17 -19.90 -21.81
C ILE A 101 -11.27 -20.96 -21.83
N ASP A 102 -10.90 -22.20 -21.54
CA ASP A 102 -11.84 -23.30 -21.33
C ASP A 102 -12.05 -23.48 -19.83
N PHE A 103 -13.14 -22.94 -19.29
CA PHE A 103 -13.41 -22.84 -17.85
C PHE A 103 -14.37 -23.93 -17.36
#